data_AF-A0A958SXM1-F1
#
_entry.id   AF-A0A958SXM1-F1
#
_cell.length_a   1.000
_cell.length_b   1.000
_cell.length_c   1.000
_cell.angle_alpha   90.00
_cell.angle_beta   90.00
_cell.angle_gamma   90.00
#
_symmetry.space_group_name_H-M   'P 1'
#
loop_
_entity.id
_entity.type
_entity.pdbx_description
1 polymer ?
#
loop_
_entity_poly.entity_id
_entity_poly.type
_entity_poly.pdbx_seq_one_letter_code
_entity_poly.pdbx_strand_id
1 'polypeptide(L)'
;THSLEVSVVARSLGRIVGEALLQKYPHLATIHGYKMNDFGAIVAAAALAHDIGNPPFGHSGEKAIGDFFKNGEGKTFKSQLADKEYQDLCDFEGNANGFKILTQERNGILGGLRLSYATLGAFMKYPKESLPKKPSAHIADKKYGFFQGDVETFKDIAEELELITRSTTNVSYARHPLTFLVEAADDICYTIIDFEDGINLGLISEDFALEYLINLVRDSILTETFNKLGTTKDRLGYLRALAINSLIKDAASIFMKHEEEILNNEFTVSLMDKSKYQAQIKDIIKISVEKIYRSKEVVEKEIVGYKAINTLLLTYITAVNNRFLGTESNFDKLILQMEPELIKFNHKKLYNRILSVCNYVAMLSDGQAISK
;
A
#
# COMPACT_ATOMS: atom_id res chain seq x y z
N THR A 1 8.59 -9.71 5.22
CA THR A 1 7.73 -10.75 5.81
C THR A 1 6.30 -10.25 5.92
N HIS A 2 6.08 -9.01 6.37
CA HIS A 2 4.77 -8.33 6.42
C HIS A 2 3.84 -8.65 5.24
N SER A 3 4.18 -8.29 3.99
CA SER A 3 3.29 -8.49 2.84
C SER A 3 2.93 -9.96 2.57
N LEU A 4 3.75 -10.92 3.01
CA LEU A 4 3.42 -12.34 2.95
C LEU A 4 2.34 -12.71 3.99
N GLU A 5 2.43 -12.16 5.20
CA GLU A 5 1.43 -12.35 6.25
C GLU A 5 0.11 -11.69 5.86
N VAL A 6 0.15 -10.45 5.34
CA VAL A 6 -1.02 -9.76 4.77
C VAL A 6 -1.65 -10.60 3.67
N SER A 7 -0.86 -11.17 2.76
CA SER A 7 -1.36 -12.05 1.68
C SER A 7 -2.08 -13.29 2.22
N VAL A 8 -1.62 -13.89 3.32
CA VAL A 8 -2.26 -15.06 3.94
C VAL A 8 -3.58 -14.68 4.64
N VAL A 9 -3.61 -13.56 5.35
CA VAL A 9 -4.82 -13.01 5.97
C VAL A 9 -5.85 -12.65 4.89
N ALA A 10 -5.42 -11.93 3.85
CA ALA A 10 -6.21 -11.57 2.68
C ALA A 10 -6.80 -12.79 1.97
N ARG A 11 -6.01 -13.86 1.79
CA ARG A 11 -6.49 -15.12 1.21
C ARG A 11 -7.64 -15.71 2.01
N SER A 12 -7.52 -15.69 3.34
CA SER A 12 -8.52 -16.25 4.24
C SER A 12 -9.80 -15.42 4.22
N LEU A 13 -9.68 -14.09 4.27
CA LEU A 13 -10.78 -13.15 4.07
C LEU A 13 -11.49 -13.38 2.72
N GLY A 14 -10.74 -13.42 1.62
CA GLY A 14 -11.27 -13.61 0.29
C GLY A 14 -12.00 -14.95 0.12
N ARG A 15 -11.52 -16.03 0.77
CA ARG A 15 -12.21 -17.32 0.74
C ARG A 15 -13.54 -17.31 1.50
N ILE A 16 -13.56 -16.72 2.70
CA ILE A 16 -14.78 -16.64 3.53
C ILE A 16 -15.84 -15.79 2.83
N VAL A 17 -15.44 -14.61 2.33
CA VAL A 17 -16.35 -13.73 1.59
C VAL A 17 -16.76 -14.35 0.27
N GLY A 18 -15.84 -14.98 -0.46
CA GLY A 18 -16.14 -15.67 -1.71
C GLY A 18 -17.15 -16.79 -1.53
N GLU A 19 -17.05 -17.60 -0.48
CA GLU A 19 -18.05 -18.62 -0.14
C GLU A 19 -19.43 -18.00 0.11
N ALA A 20 -19.50 -16.94 0.92
CA ALA A 20 -20.75 -16.24 1.20
C ALA A 20 -21.36 -15.56 -0.04
N LEU A 21 -20.54 -14.97 -0.91
CA LEU A 21 -20.98 -14.36 -2.18
C LEU A 21 -21.52 -15.41 -3.14
N LEU A 22 -20.90 -16.59 -3.24
CA LEU A 22 -21.41 -17.67 -4.09
C LEU A 22 -22.73 -18.25 -3.57
N GLN A 23 -22.97 -18.19 -2.26
CA GLN A 23 -24.29 -18.54 -1.68
C GLN A 23 -25.34 -17.45 -1.97
N LYS A 24 -24.98 -16.17 -1.85
CA LYS A 24 -25.87 -15.03 -2.16
C LYS A 24 -26.18 -14.92 -3.66
N TYR A 25 -25.19 -15.19 -4.51
CA TYR A 25 -25.25 -15.08 -5.97
C TYR A 25 -24.85 -16.41 -6.65
N PRO A 26 -25.70 -17.45 -6.61
CA PRO A 26 -25.35 -18.78 -7.11
C PRO A 26 -24.94 -18.83 -8.59
N HIS A 27 -25.43 -17.89 -9.40
CA HIS A 27 -25.11 -17.77 -10.82
C HIS A 27 -23.61 -17.55 -11.09
N LEU A 28 -22.87 -16.92 -10.17
CA LEU A 28 -21.42 -16.77 -10.27
C LEU A 28 -20.70 -18.12 -10.32
N ALA A 29 -21.18 -19.11 -9.56
CA ALA A 29 -20.64 -20.47 -9.59
C ALA A 29 -21.23 -21.29 -10.74
N THR A 30 -22.56 -21.26 -10.92
CA THR A 30 -23.24 -22.19 -11.84
C THR A 30 -23.13 -21.80 -13.31
N ILE A 31 -23.05 -20.50 -13.61
CA ILE A 31 -22.92 -19.99 -14.98
C ILE A 31 -21.47 -19.61 -15.30
N HIS A 32 -20.82 -18.84 -14.42
CA HIS A 32 -19.48 -18.31 -14.68
C HIS A 32 -18.34 -19.18 -14.13
N GLY A 33 -18.64 -20.21 -13.34
CA GLY A 33 -17.65 -21.18 -12.86
C GLY A 33 -16.73 -20.69 -11.73
N TYR A 34 -17.02 -19.53 -11.12
CA TYR A 34 -16.23 -19.02 -10.01
C TYR A 34 -16.30 -19.93 -8.78
N LYS A 35 -15.20 -20.00 -8.06
CA LYS A 35 -15.03 -20.76 -6.81
C LYS A 35 -14.55 -19.82 -5.70
N MET A 36 -14.84 -20.18 -4.44
CA MET A 36 -14.41 -19.37 -3.28
C MET A 36 -12.89 -19.10 -3.25
N ASN A 37 -12.09 -20.03 -3.79
CA ASN A 37 -10.64 -19.88 -3.83
C ASN A 37 -10.17 -18.83 -4.85
N ASP A 38 -10.98 -18.48 -5.84
CA ASP A 38 -10.63 -17.48 -6.85
C ASP A 38 -10.64 -16.08 -6.22
N PHE A 39 -11.63 -15.78 -5.39
CA PHE A 39 -11.67 -14.57 -4.56
C PHE A 39 -10.47 -14.51 -3.62
N GLY A 40 -10.16 -15.63 -2.96
CA GLY A 40 -8.96 -15.76 -2.13
C GLY A 40 -7.67 -15.47 -2.90
N ALA A 41 -7.55 -15.95 -4.14
CA ALA A 41 -6.37 -15.73 -4.98
C ALA A 41 -6.21 -14.26 -5.39
N ILE A 42 -7.29 -13.60 -5.80
CA ILE A 42 -7.30 -12.18 -6.19
C ILE A 42 -6.81 -11.30 -5.04
N VAL A 43 -7.47 -11.42 -3.86
CA VAL A 43 -7.14 -10.57 -2.71
C VAL A 43 -5.74 -10.90 -2.20
N ALA A 44 -5.32 -12.17 -2.20
CA ALA A 44 -3.98 -12.56 -1.77
C ALA A 44 -2.88 -12.02 -2.69
N ALA A 45 -3.10 -12.00 -4.01
CA ALA A 45 -2.14 -11.46 -4.98
C ALA A 45 -2.04 -9.93 -4.86
N ALA A 46 -3.17 -9.23 -4.77
CA ALA A 46 -3.22 -7.78 -4.55
C ALA A 46 -2.55 -7.41 -3.22
N ALA A 47 -2.86 -8.13 -2.14
CA ALA A 47 -2.25 -7.97 -0.83
C ALA A 47 -0.75 -8.26 -0.81
N LEU A 48 -0.25 -9.22 -1.60
CA LEU A 48 1.19 -9.45 -1.68
C LEU A 48 1.92 -8.25 -2.31
N ALA A 49 1.27 -7.58 -3.25
CA ALA A 49 1.82 -6.44 -3.97
C ALA A 49 1.62 -5.09 -3.30
N HIS A 50 0.78 -4.96 -2.26
CA HIS A 50 0.30 -3.67 -1.74
C HIS A 50 1.41 -2.65 -1.44
N ASP A 51 2.54 -3.12 -0.90
CA ASP A 51 3.69 -2.30 -0.49
C ASP A 51 4.83 -2.27 -1.51
N ILE A 52 4.68 -2.88 -2.70
CA ILE A 52 5.77 -3.03 -3.68
C ILE A 52 6.31 -1.69 -4.19
N GLY A 53 5.52 -0.62 -4.10
CA GLY A 53 5.87 0.72 -4.56
C GLY A 53 6.40 1.64 -3.47
N ASN A 54 6.46 1.20 -2.22
CA ASN A 54 6.94 2.04 -1.13
C ASN A 54 8.44 2.32 -1.28
N PRO A 55 8.88 3.57 -1.06
CA PRO A 55 10.29 3.93 -1.09
C PRO A 55 11.05 3.34 0.10
N PRO A 56 12.40 3.36 0.05
CA PRO A 56 13.21 3.07 1.24
C PRO A 56 12.78 3.96 2.40
N PHE A 57 12.84 3.42 3.62
CA PHE A 57 12.33 4.07 4.83
C PHE A 57 10.81 4.33 4.83
N GLY A 58 10.04 3.62 3.99
CA GLY A 58 8.58 3.59 3.99
C GLY A 58 7.92 4.96 3.85
N HIS A 59 6.93 5.25 4.71
CA HIS A 59 6.22 6.53 4.72
C HIS A 59 7.13 7.76 4.87
N SER A 60 8.27 7.61 5.54
CA SER A 60 9.23 8.70 5.68
C SER A 60 10.02 8.93 4.40
N GLY A 61 10.23 7.88 3.60
CA GLY A 61 10.72 8.02 2.24
C GLY A 61 9.73 8.73 1.31
N GLU A 62 8.44 8.42 1.39
CA GLU A 62 7.39 9.13 0.61
C GLU A 62 7.42 10.63 0.90
N LYS A 63 7.48 10.98 2.19
CA LYS A 63 7.57 12.36 2.65
C LYS A 63 8.85 13.03 2.16
N ALA A 64 9.99 12.34 2.21
CA ALA A 64 11.27 12.88 1.75
C ALA A 64 11.26 13.18 0.25
N ILE A 65 10.71 12.27 -0.58
CA ILE A 65 10.53 12.51 -2.02
C ILE A 65 9.60 13.71 -2.23
N GLY A 66 8.43 13.72 -1.57
CA GLY A 66 7.47 14.81 -1.72
C GLY A 66 8.02 16.17 -1.29
N ASP A 67 8.78 16.22 -0.21
CA ASP A 67 9.37 17.44 0.32
C ASP A 67 10.50 17.99 -0.54
N PHE A 68 11.29 17.12 -1.19
CA PHE A 68 12.28 17.53 -2.19
C PHE A 68 11.65 18.44 -3.25
N PHE A 69 10.44 18.11 -3.70
CA PHE A 69 9.72 18.93 -4.68
C PHE A 69 9.00 20.12 -4.06
N LYS A 70 8.42 19.99 -2.86
CA LYS A 70 7.66 21.08 -2.21
C LYS A 70 8.55 22.21 -1.69
N ASN A 71 9.62 21.84 -0.97
CA ASN A 71 10.43 22.74 -0.16
C ASN A 71 11.92 22.70 -0.53
N GLY A 72 12.38 21.65 -1.22
CA GLY A 72 13.77 21.48 -1.66
C GLY A 72 14.07 21.99 -3.08
N GLU A 73 15.18 21.50 -3.61
CA GLU A 73 15.72 21.83 -4.94
C GLU A 73 14.74 21.52 -6.09
N GLY A 74 13.88 20.52 -5.91
CA GLY A 74 12.86 20.12 -6.89
C GLY A 74 11.76 21.16 -7.12
N LYS A 75 11.66 22.20 -6.27
CA LYS A 75 10.70 23.30 -6.42
C LYS A 75 10.86 24.06 -7.74
N THR A 76 12.07 24.09 -8.29
CA THR A 76 12.40 24.71 -9.57
C THR A 76 11.61 24.13 -10.76
N PHE A 77 11.16 22.88 -10.65
CA PHE A 77 10.39 22.21 -11.71
C PHE A 77 8.91 22.62 -11.74
N LYS A 78 8.40 23.31 -10.70
CA LYS A 78 6.97 23.70 -10.62
C LYS A 78 6.47 24.48 -11.83
N SER A 79 7.28 25.39 -12.34
CA SER A 79 6.92 26.24 -13.50
C SER A 79 7.04 25.52 -14.85
N GLN A 80 7.60 24.30 -14.86
CA GLN A 80 7.92 23.54 -16.07
C GLN A 80 7.00 22.33 -16.27
N LEU A 81 6.13 22.05 -15.30
CA LEU A 81 5.26 20.88 -15.24
C LEU A 81 3.81 21.30 -15.12
N ALA A 82 2.89 20.47 -15.61
CA ALA A 82 1.46 20.69 -15.36
C ALA A 82 1.14 20.51 -13.86
N ASP A 83 0.07 21.15 -13.38
CA ASP A 83 -0.29 21.12 -11.95
C ASP A 83 -0.44 19.69 -11.40
N LYS A 84 -1.08 18.78 -12.15
CA LYS A 84 -1.22 17.37 -11.76
C LYS A 84 0.11 16.61 -11.77
N GLU A 85 0.93 16.85 -12.79
CA GLU A 85 2.26 16.23 -12.90
C GLU A 85 3.17 16.64 -11.73
N TYR A 86 3.17 17.92 -11.37
CA TYR A 86 3.93 18.38 -10.22
C TYR A 86 3.31 17.91 -8.90
N GLN A 87 1.98 17.78 -8.84
CA GLN A 87 1.30 17.27 -7.66
C GLN A 87 1.63 15.80 -7.36
N ASP A 88 1.78 14.96 -8.39
CA ASP A 88 2.27 13.58 -8.25
C ASP A 88 3.63 13.55 -7.54
N LEU A 89 4.54 14.46 -7.91
CA LEU A 89 5.88 14.53 -7.33
C LEU A 89 5.83 15.05 -5.88
N CYS A 90 5.03 16.09 -5.63
CA CYS A 90 4.90 16.70 -4.31
C CYS A 90 4.26 15.79 -3.27
N ASP A 91 3.26 15.00 -3.66
CA ASP A 91 2.60 14.04 -2.78
C ASP A 91 2.94 12.60 -3.23
N PHE A 92 4.19 12.30 -3.56
CA PHE A 92 4.60 10.97 -4.02
C PHE A 92 4.01 9.86 -3.13
N GLU A 93 3.41 8.85 -3.76
CA GLU A 93 2.58 7.87 -3.08
C GLU A 93 2.92 6.44 -3.53
N GLY A 94 3.17 5.56 -2.56
CA GLY A 94 3.63 4.19 -2.78
C GLY A 94 2.62 3.27 -3.48
N ASN A 95 1.32 3.44 -3.28
CA ASN A 95 0.27 2.73 -4.03
C ASN A 95 0.30 3.16 -5.50
N ALA A 96 0.47 4.46 -5.79
CA ALA A 96 0.61 4.95 -7.16
C ALA A 96 1.87 4.42 -7.84
N ASN A 97 2.99 4.40 -7.11
CA ASN A 97 4.22 3.79 -7.60
C ASN A 97 4.11 2.27 -7.74
N GLY A 98 3.37 1.61 -6.86
CA GLY A 98 3.12 0.18 -6.93
C GLY A 98 2.31 -0.15 -8.18
N PHE A 99 1.24 0.61 -8.47
CA PHE A 99 0.49 0.44 -9.71
C PHE A 99 1.37 0.60 -10.95
N LYS A 100 2.25 1.61 -10.94
CA LYS A 100 3.25 1.79 -11.99
C LYS A 100 4.16 0.56 -12.12
N ILE A 101 4.76 0.07 -11.04
CA ILE A 101 5.66 -1.09 -11.08
C ILE A 101 4.96 -2.33 -11.66
N LEU A 102 3.69 -2.55 -11.30
CA LEU A 102 2.91 -3.71 -11.75
C LEU A 102 2.55 -3.65 -13.24
N THR A 103 2.39 -2.44 -13.80
CA THR A 103 1.88 -2.22 -15.16
C THR A 103 2.92 -1.68 -16.15
N GLN A 104 4.06 -1.18 -15.66
CA GLN A 104 5.07 -0.52 -16.47
C GLN A 104 5.70 -1.46 -17.49
N GLU A 105 5.68 -1.04 -18.74
CA GLU A 105 6.37 -1.72 -19.84
C GLU A 105 7.89 -1.70 -19.67
N ARG A 106 8.53 -2.78 -20.10
CA ARG A 106 9.99 -2.92 -20.17
C ARG A 106 10.39 -3.33 -21.58
N ASN A 107 11.66 -3.20 -21.92
CA ASN A 107 12.14 -3.61 -23.25
C ASN A 107 11.80 -5.08 -23.51
N GLY A 108 10.93 -5.33 -24.50
CA GLY A 108 10.45 -6.67 -24.84
C GLY A 108 9.30 -7.20 -23.95
N ILE A 109 8.81 -6.43 -22.99
CA ILE A 109 7.71 -6.82 -22.07
C ILE A 109 6.66 -5.70 -22.06
N LEU A 110 5.56 -5.93 -22.79
CA LEU A 110 4.38 -5.04 -22.78
C LEU A 110 3.44 -5.39 -21.62
N GLY A 111 2.82 -4.37 -21.02
CA GLY A 111 1.85 -4.53 -19.92
C GLY A 111 2.42 -4.95 -18.56
N GLY A 112 3.73 -4.80 -18.34
CA GLY A 112 4.38 -5.10 -17.06
C GLY A 112 4.25 -6.57 -16.66
N LEU A 113 3.70 -6.81 -15.46
CA LEU A 113 3.46 -8.17 -14.95
C LEU A 113 2.22 -8.85 -15.56
N ARG A 114 1.39 -8.10 -16.30
CA ARG A 114 0.16 -8.60 -16.95
C ARG A 114 -0.77 -9.35 -15.97
N LEU A 115 -0.94 -8.79 -14.78
CA LEU A 115 -1.88 -9.31 -13.78
C LEU A 115 -3.32 -9.19 -14.28
N SER A 116 -4.21 -10.04 -13.76
CA SER A 116 -5.64 -9.93 -14.07
C SER A 116 -6.20 -8.58 -13.61
N TYR A 117 -7.18 -8.05 -14.33
CA TYR A 117 -7.77 -6.76 -14.01
C TYR A 117 -8.44 -6.77 -12.64
N ALA A 118 -9.09 -7.88 -12.26
CA ALA A 118 -9.62 -8.05 -10.91
C ALA A 118 -8.54 -7.89 -9.81
N THR A 119 -7.31 -8.36 -10.06
CA THR A 119 -6.19 -8.17 -9.12
C THR A 119 -5.74 -6.72 -9.08
N LEU A 120 -5.63 -6.04 -10.23
CA LEU A 120 -5.25 -4.63 -10.29
C LEU A 120 -6.32 -3.71 -9.68
N GLY A 121 -7.59 -4.03 -9.89
CA GLY A 121 -8.73 -3.38 -9.24
C GLY A 121 -8.69 -3.55 -7.73
N ALA A 122 -8.50 -4.77 -7.23
CA ALA A 122 -8.37 -5.04 -5.80
C ALA A 122 -7.14 -4.33 -5.19
N PHE A 123 -6.03 -4.25 -5.93
CA PHE A 123 -4.82 -3.50 -5.52
C PHE A 123 -5.07 -1.99 -5.43
N MET A 124 -5.94 -1.42 -6.27
CA MET A 124 -6.15 0.03 -6.36
C MET A 124 -6.89 0.61 -5.15
N LYS A 125 -6.15 0.92 -4.08
CA LYS A 125 -6.66 1.51 -2.84
C LYS A 125 -7.29 2.89 -3.02
N TYR A 126 -6.80 3.70 -3.96
CA TYR A 126 -7.26 5.08 -4.18
C TYR A 126 -7.44 5.35 -5.69
N PRO A 127 -8.56 4.92 -6.30
CA PRO A 127 -8.79 5.00 -7.75
C PRO A 127 -9.09 6.44 -8.22
N LYS A 128 -8.11 7.34 -8.11
CA LYS A 128 -8.18 8.74 -8.52
C LYS A 128 -6.80 9.31 -8.82
N GLU A 129 -6.79 10.42 -9.55
CA GLU A 129 -5.62 11.28 -9.78
C GLU A 129 -5.16 12.02 -8.51
N SER A 130 -3.94 12.55 -8.52
CA SER A 130 -3.36 13.32 -7.41
C SER A 130 -4.09 14.64 -7.11
N LEU A 131 -4.75 15.22 -8.11
CA LEU A 131 -5.69 16.34 -7.94
C LEU A 131 -7.13 15.94 -8.30
N PRO A 132 -8.13 16.47 -7.56
CA PRO A 132 -7.99 17.34 -6.39
C PRO A 132 -7.48 16.57 -5.15
N LYS A 133 -6.76 17.26 -4.26
CA LYS A 133 -6.30 16.68 -2.99
C LYS A 133 -7.47 16.50 -2.03
N LYS A 134 -7.74 15.27 -1.61
CA LYS A 134 -8.77 14.93 -0.60
C LYS A 134 -10.08 15.73 -0.75
N PRO A 135 -10.75 15.67 -1.92
CA PRO A 135 -11.94 16.49 -2.22
C PRO A 135 -13.13 16.18 -1.31
N SER A 136 -13.15 15.03 -0.64
CA SER A 136 -14.20 14.64 0.30
C SER A 136 -13.64 13.76 1.42
N ALA A 137 -14.50 13.43 2.39
CA ALA A 137 -14.18 12.47 3.46
C ALA A 137 -14.29 11.00 3.01
N HIS A 138 -14.69 10.73 1.77
CA HIS A 138 -14.80 9.37 1.24
C HIS A 138 -13.44 8.67 1.24
N ILE A 139 -13.39 7.41 1.65
CA ILE A 139 -12.12 6.68 1.83
C ILE A 139 -11.26 6.60 0.56
N ALA A 140 -11.89 6.44 -0.61
CA ALA A 140 -11.23 6.51 -1.91
C ALA A 140 -10.51 7.85 -2.20
N ASP A 141 -10.91 8.93 -1.53
CA ASP A 141 -10.34 10.28 -1.72
C ASP A 141 -9.16 10.58 -0.79
N LYS A 142 -8.83 9.67 0.14
CA LYS A 142 -7.80 9.86 1.18
C LYS A 142 -6.41 10.15 0.61
N LYS A 143 -6.04 9.51 -0.50
CA LYS A 143 -4.79 9.75 -1.25
C LYS A 143 -5.10 9.67 -2.76
N TYR A 144 -4.19 9.16 -3.57
CA TYR A 144 -4.38 8.84 -4.99
C TYR A 144 -3.58 7.57 -5.32
N GLY A 145 -3.89 6.92 -6.45
CA GLY A 145 -3.44 5.54 -6.69
C GLY A 145 -2.81 5.32 -8.07
N PHE A 146 -2.71 6.35 -8.90
CA PHE A 146 -1.97 6.29 -10.15
C PHE A 146 -1.41 7.67 -10.50
N PHE A 147 -0.26 7.68 -11.14
CA PHE A 147 0.38 8.90 -11.66
C PHE A 147 -0.25 9.33 -12.99
N GLN A 148 -0.03 10.57 -13.41
CA GLN A 148 -0.50 11.08 -14.71
C GLN A 148 -0.02 10.24 -15.90
N GLY A 149 1.17 9.63 -15.80
CA GLY A 149 1.69 8.73 -16.81
C GLY A 149 0.92 7.40 -16.95
N ASP A 150 0.11 7.03 -15.97
CA ASP A 150 -0.54 5.73 -15.85
C ASP A 150 -2.09 5.85 -15.87
N VAL A 151 -2.62 7.06 -16.13
CA VAL A 151 -4.07 7.37 -16.17
C VAL A 151 -4.81 6.51 -17.20
N GLU A 152 -4.31 6.43 -18.43
CA GLU A 152 -4.99 5.69 -19.50
C GLU A 152 -5.00 4.18 -19.22
N THR A 153 -3.91 3.65 -18.65
CA THR A 153 -3.86 2.26 -18.19
C THR A 153 -4.92 1.98 -17.13
N PHE A 154 -5.12 2.90 -16.18
CA PHE A 154 -6.13 2.70 -15.16
C PHE A 154 -7.57 2.89 -15.69
N LYS A 155 -7.79 3.79 -16.65
CA LYS A 155 -9.10 3.93 -17.32
C LYS A 155 -9.53 2.64 -18.00
N ASP A 156 -8.62 2.00 -18.73
CA ASP A 156 -8.86 0.72 -19.40
C ASP A 156 -9.26 -0.37 -18.40
N ILE A 157 -8.56 -0.46 -17.27
CA ILE A 157 -8.92 -1.38 -16.17
C ILE A 157 -10.27 -1.03 -15.55
N ALA A 158 -10.54 0.26 -15.33
CA ALA A 158 -11.78 0.71 -14.73
C ALA A 158 -13.00 0.47 -15.64
N GLU A 159 -12.82 0.57 -16.96
CA GLU A 159 -13.86 0.29 -17.96
C GLU A 159 -14.21 -1.19 -17.99
N GLU A 160 -13.21 -2.07 -18.09
CA GLU A 160 -13.40 -3.52 -18.07
C GLU A 160 -14.00 -4.04 -16.75
N LEU A 161 -13.66 -3.40 -15.62
CA LEU A 161 -14.24 -3.73 -14.31
C LEU A 161 -15.56 -3.00 -14.03
N GLU A 162 -16.04 -2.19 -14.97
CA GLU A 162 -17.27 -1.39 -14.85
C GLU A 162 -17.32 -0.53 -13.57
N LEU A 163 -16.18 0.04 -13.17
CA LEU A 163 -16.11 0.84 -11.95
C LEU A 163 -16.93 2.14 -12.09
N ILE A 164 -17.74 2.43 -11.05
CA ILE A 164 -18.57 3.64 -11.02
C ILE A 164 -17.70 4.89 -11.08
N THR A 165 -17.93 5.74 -12.08
CA THR A 165 -17.24 7.04 -12.18
C THR A 165 -17.72 7.98 -11.09
N ARG A 166 -16.80 8.61 -10.34
CA ARG A 166 -17.11 9.50 -9.21
C ARG A 166 -16.95 10.99 -9.52
N SER A 167 -16.31 11.35 -10.63
CA SER A 167 -16.14 12.74 -11.05
C SER A 167 -16.23 12.87 -12.56
N THR A 168 -16.83 13.96 -13.02
CA THR A 168 -16.93 14.32 -14.45
C THR A 168 -15.78 15.20 -14.92
N THR A 169 -14.97 15.74 -14.00
CA THR A 169 -13.89 16.71 -14.30
C THR A 169 -12.50 16.14 -14.13
N ASN A 170 -12.31 15.22 -13.17
CA ASN A 170 -11.05 14.53 -12.92
C ASN A 170 -11.31 13.04 -12.95
N VAL A 171 -10.32 12.26 -13.33
CA VAL A 171 -10.44 10.80 -13.39
C VAL A 171 -10.50 10.29 -11.96
N SER A 172 -11.67 9.80 -11.55
CA SER A 172 -11.88 9.13 -10.28
C SER A 172 -13.01 8.13 -10.37
N TYR A 173 -12.84 7.00 -9.69
CA TYR A 173 -13.76 5.87 -9.70
C TYR A 173 -14.08 5.39 -8.29
N ALA A 174 -15.11 4.56 -8.16
CA ALA A 174 -15.35 3.76 -6.97
C ALA A 174 -14.22 2.74 -6.78
N ARG A 175 -14.00 2.34 -5.52
CA ARG A 175 -13.10 1.23 -5.22
C ARG A 175 -13.71 -0.06 -5.76
N HIS A 176 -12.88 -0.95 -6.29
CA HIS A 176 -13.29 -2.32 -6.51
C HIS A 176 -13.70 -2.95 -5.16
N PRO A 177 -14.79 -3.75 -5.07
CA PRO A 177 -15.26 -4.28 -3.79
C PRO A 177 -14.18 -5.04 -3.01
N LEU A 178 -13.38 -5.87 -3.70
CA LEU A 178 -12.31 -6.64 -3.05
C LEU A 178 -11.15 -5.79 -2.48
N THR A 179 -11.03 -4.52 -2.86
CA THR A 179 -10.04 -3.59 -2.25
C THR A 179 -10.27 -3.43 -0.75
N PHE A 180 -11.53 -3.47 -0.30
CA PHE A 180 -11.86 -3.39 1.13
C PHE A 180 -11.32 -4.59 1.92
N LEU A 181 -11.22 -5.76 1.30
CA LEU A 181 -10.62 -6.96 1.93
C LEU A 181 -9.11 -6.87 1.97
N VAL A 182 -8.48 -6.30 0.93
CA VAL A 182 -7.03 -6.04 0.92
C VAL A 182 -6.67 -5.04 2.02
N GLU A 183 -7.40 -3.93 2.12
CA GLU A 183 -7.20 -2.91 3.15
C GLU A 183 -7.44 -3.46 4.56
N ALA A 184 -8.49 -4.28 4.77
CA ALA A 184 -8.73 -4.91 6.07
C ALA A 184 -7.63 -5.91 6.45
N ALA A 185 -7.11 -6.69 5.50
CA ALA A 185 -6.01 -7.61 5.77
C ALA A 185 -4.75 -6.87 6.22
N ASP A 186 -4.45 -5.75 5.56
CA ASP A 186 -3.33 -4.87 5.88
C ASP A 186 -3.49 -4.25 7.28
N ASP A 187 -4.66 -3.66 7.56
CA ASP A 187 -4.98 -3.08 8.87
C ASP A 187 -4.90 -4.13 10.00
N ILE A 188 -5.36 -5.36 9.77
CA ILE A 188 -5.28 -6.46 10.76
C ILE A 188 -3.82 -6.82 11.06
N CYS A 189 -3.00 -6.97 10.02
CA CYS A 189 -1.58 -7.29 10.18
C CYS A 189 -0.83 -6.17 10.89
N TYR A 190 -0.99 -4.91 10.45
CA TYR A 190 -0.37 -3.76 11.12
C TYR A 190 -0.83 -3.60 12.57
N THR A 191 -2.06 -3.96 12.90
CA THR A 191 -2.54 -3.86 14.28
C THR A 191 -1.92 -4.94 15.16
N ILE A 192 -1.94 -6.20 14.72
CA ILE A 192 -1.60 -7.33 15.60
C ILE A 192 -0.13 -7.74 15.51
N ILE A 193 0.44 -7.78 14.31
CA ILE A 193 1.80 -8.27 14.07
C ILE A 193 2.82 -7.25 14.55
N ASP A 194 2.65 -5.96 14.21
CA ASP A 194 3.55 -4.91 14.72
C ASP A 194 3.48 -4.82 16.25
N PHE A 195 2.30 -5.04 16.85
CA PHE A 195 2.16 -5.09 18.30
C PHE A 195 2.92 -6.27 18.92
N GLU A 196 2.83 -7.46 18.32
CA GLU A 196 3.64 -8.63 18.71
C GLU A 196 5.14 -8.34 18.59
N ASP A 197 5.58 -7.75 17.47
CA ASP A 197 6.98 -7.39 17.24
C ASP A 197 7.47 -6.34 18.25
N GLY A 198 6.64 -5.36 18.60
CA GLY A 198 6.94 -4.39 19.65
C GLY A 198 7.20 -5.04 21.01
N ILE A 199 6.46 -6.10 21.34
CA ILE A 199 6.69 -6.86 22.57
C ILE A 199 7.95 -7.72 22.45
N ASN A 200 8.14 -8.42 21.33
CA ASN A 200 9.31 -9.25 21.09
C ASN A 200 10.63 -8.46 21.08
N LEU A 201 10.59 -7.19 20.66
CA LEU A 201 11.71 -6.24 20.70
C LEU A 201 11.92 -5.60 22.08
N GLY A 202 11.03 -5.86 23.05
CA GLY A 202 11.08 -5.29 24.40
C GLY A 202 10.67 -3.81 24.47
N LEU A 203 10.05 -3.27 23.43
CA LEU A 203 9.53 -1.89 23.39
C LEU A 203 8.19 -1.77 24.15
N ILE A 204 7.45 -2.87 24.23
CA ILE A 204 6.19 -3.01 24.96
C ILE A 204 6.33 -4.16 25.97
N SER A 205 5.91 -3.97 27.22
CA SER A 205 5.94 -5.06 28.21
C SER A 205 4.96 -6.16 27.83
N GLU A 206 5.36 -7.42 28.03
CA GLU A 206 4.49 -8.60 27.83
C GLU A 206 3.22 -8.52 28.68
N ASP A 207 3.25 -7.89 29.85
CA ASP A 207 2.10 -7.76 30.74
C ASP A 207 0.88 -7.11 30.05
N PHE A 208 1.15 -6.26 29.05
CA PHE A 208 0.12 -5.60 28.25
C PHE A 208 -0.47 -6.51 27.16
N ALA A 209 0.17 -7.63 26.80
CA ALA A 209 -0.29 -8.46 25.69
C ALA A 209 -1.72 -8.98 25.89
N LEU A 210 -2.01 -9.54 27.08
CA LEU A 210 -3.34 -10.02 27.42
C LEU A 210 -4.33 -8.87 27.57
N GLU A 211 -3.93 -7.79 28.24
CA GLU A 211 -4.78 -6.60 28.44
C GLU A 211 -5.28 -6.04 27.10
N TYR A 212 -4.38 -5.88 26.13
CA TYR A 212 -4.71 -5.29 24.83
C TYR A 212 -5.36 -6.28 23.86
N LEU A 213 -5.20 -7.60 24.03
CA LEU A 213 -5.79 -8.60 23.13
C LEU A 213 -7.04 -9.28 23.70
N ILE A 214 -7.39 -9.09 24.97
CA ILE A 214 -8.44 -9.88 25.65
C ILE A 214 -9.77 -9.88 24.90
N ASN A 215 -10.32 -8.74 24.47
CA ASN A 215 -11.63 -8.78 23.80
C ASN A 215 -11.58 -9.43 22.41
N LEU A 216 -10.41 -9.51 21.75
CA LEU A 216 -10.24 -10.24 20.49
C LEU A 216 -10.21 -11.75 20.70
N VAL A 217 -9.75 -12.21 21.86
CA VAL A 217 -9.48 -13.64 22.10
C VAL A 217 -10.44 -14.29 23.10
N ARG A 218 -11.16 -13.51 23.93
CA ARG A 218 -11.93 -13.99 25.10
C ARG A 218 -12.88 -15.16 24.81
N ASP A 219 -13.49 -15.17 23.63
CA ASP A 219 -14.49 -16.18 23.25
C ASP A 219 -13.85 -17.46 22.66
N SER A 220 -12.53 -17.45 22.47
CA SER A 220 -11.78 -18.51 21.76
C SER A 220 -10.53 -18.99 22.49
N ILE A 221 -10.07 -18.25 23.51
CA ILE A 221 -8.88 -18.58 24.28
C ILE A 221 -9.13 -19.81 25.16
N LEU A 222 -8.24 -20.78 25.06
CA LEU A 222 -8.21 -21.94 25.95
C LEU A 222 -7.19 -21.69 27.04
N THR A 223 -7.65 -21.28 28.23
CA THR A 223 -6.79 -20.90 29.36
C THR A 223 -5.80 -22.00 29.73
N GLU A 224 -6.22 -23.27 29.68
CA GLU A 224 -5.32 -24.40 29.94
C GLU A 224 -4.20 -24.52 28.90
N THR A 225 -4.49 -24.26 27.63
CA THR A 225 -3.49 -24.26 26.56
C THR A 225 -2.54 -23.09 26.76
N PHE A 226 -3.06 -21.89 26.98
CA PHE A 226 -2.27 -20.68 27.20
C PHE A 226 -1.30 -20.83 28.38
N ASN A 227 -1.77 -21.35 29.52
CA ASN A 227 -0.96 -21.53 30.72
C ASN A 227 0.14 -22.60 30.58
N LYS A 228 0.02 -23.52 29.61
CA LYS A 228 1.05 -24.53 29.30
C LYS A 228 2.18 -23.98 28.42
N LEU A 229 2.01 -22.82 27.81
CA LEU A 229 3.01 -22.22 26.93
C LEU A 229 4.15 -21.60 27.76
N GLY A 230 5.32 -22.22 27.68
CA GLY A 230 6.48 -21.86 28.50
C GLY A 230 7.14 -20.54 28.10
N THR A 231 7.10 -20.15 26.83
CA THR A 231 7.79 -18.95 26.33
C THR A 231 6.83 -17.82 25.97
N THR A 232 7.30 -16.58 26.10
CA THR A 232 6.59 -15.37 25.66
C THR A 232 6.23 -15.45 24.18
N LYS A 233 7.17 -15.91 23.33
CA LYS A 233 6.94 -16.05 21.89
C LYS A 233 5.78 -17.00 21.57
N ASP A 234 5.70 -18.13 22.27
CA ASP A 234 4.61 -19.08 22.05
C ASP A 234 3.26 -18.52 22.52
N ARG A 235 3.24 -17.84 23.68
CA ARG A 235 2.05 -17.16 24.19
C ARG A 235 1.54 -16.09 23.23
N LEU A 236 2.43 -15.23 22.74
CA LEU A 236 2.10 -14.18 21.77
C LEU A 236 1.64 -14.77 20.43
N GLY A 237 2.36 -15.77 19.91
CA GLY A 237 1.98 -16.44 18.67
C GLY A 237 0.59 -17.07 18.73
N TYR A 238 0.22 -17.65 19.89
CA TYR A 238 -1.13 -18.17 20.13
C TYR A 238 -2.18 -17.05 20.19
N LEU A 239 -1.92 -15.99 20.96
CA LEU A 239 -2.84 -14.84 21.05
C LEU A 239 -3.03 -14.16 19.69
N ARG A 240 -1.96 -13.97 18.92
CA ARG A 240 -2.02 -13.45 17.54
C ARG A 240 -2.94 -14.30 16.68
N ALA A 241 -2.76 -15.61 16.68
CA ALA A 241 -3.55 -16.51 15.82
C ALA A 241 -5.05 -16.40 16.12
N LEU A 242 -5.42 -16.33 17.41
CA LEU A 242 -6.81 -16.13 17.83
C LEU A 242 -7.32 -14.74 17.44
N ALA A 243 -6.54 -13.68 17.72
CA ALA A 243 -6.92 -12.30 17.45
C ALA A 243 -7.13 -12.05 15.95
N ILE A 244 -6.20 -12.49 15.10
CA ILE A 244 -6.32 -12.39 13.64
C ILE A 244 -7.56 -13.13 13.15
N ASN A 245 -7.82 -14.35 13.64
CA ASN A 245 -9.01 -15.12 13.24
C ASN A 245 -10.33 -14.41 13.63
N SER A 246 -10.39 -13.80 14.82
CA SER A 246 -11.54 -13.01 15.25
C SER A 246 -11.76 -11.78 14.36
N LEU A 247 -10.69 -11.05 14.01
CA LEU A 247 -10.76 -9.88 13.13
C LEU A 247 -11.12 -10.25 11.69
N ILE A 248 -10.60 -11.38 11.18
CA ILE A 248 -10.96 -11.90 9.84
C ILE A 248 -12.47 -12.17 9.77
N LYS A 249 -13.03 -12.86 10.77
CA LYS A 249 -14.47 -13.16 10.82
C LYS A 249 -15.32 -11.90 10.94
N ASP A 250 -14.87 -10.94 11.75
CA ASP A 250 -15.55 -9.64 11.91
C ASP A 250 -15.56 -8.85 10.60
N ALA A 251 -14.39 -8.68 9.96
CA ALA A 251 -14.27 -7.96 8.69
C ALA A 251 -15.07 -8.63 7.56
N ALA A 252 -15.05 -9.96 7.46
CA ALA A 252 -15.87 -10.69 6.49
C ALA A 252 -17.37 -10.50 6.74
N SER A 253 -17.81 -10.50 8.01
CA SER A 253 -19.20 -10.24 8.36
C SER A 253 -19.62 -8.81 8.03
N ILE A 254 -18.75 -7.82 8.25
CA ILE A 254 -19.01 -6.40 7.92
C ILE A 254 -19.10 -6.23 6.41
N PHE A 255 -18.19 -6.84 5.65
CA PHE A 255 -18.21 -6.82 4.21
C PHE A 255 -19.55 -7.35 3.68
N MET A 256 -19.97 -8.54 4.11
CA MET A 256 -21.23 -9.14 3.65
C MET A 256 -22.46 -8.34 4.08
N LYS A 257 -22.42 -7.71 5.25
CA LYS A 257 -23.52 -6.85 5.74
C LYS A 257 -23.70 -5.59 4.90
N HIS A 258 -22.60 -5.00 4.42
CA HIS A 258 -22.58 -3.75 3.67
C HIS A 258 -22.25 -3.95 2.18
N GLU A 259 -22.42 -5.17 1.66
CA GLU A 259 -21.98 -5.54 0.32
C GLU A 259 -22.66 -4.71 -0.78
N GLU A 260 -23.96 -4.44 -0.63
CA GLU A 260 -24.72 -3.58 -1.55
C GLU A 260 -24.27 -2.12 -1.48
N GLU A 261 -23.99 -1.60 -0.27
CA GLU A 261 -23.43 -0.24 -0.11
C GLU A 261 -22.03 -0.15 -0.74
N ILE A 262 -21.22 -1.21 -0.66
CA ILE A 262 -19.89 -1.27 -1.30
C ILE A 262 -20.04 -1.27 -2.83
N LEU A 263 -20.92 -2.10 -3.39
CA LEU A 263 -21.18 -2.15 -4.84
C LEU A 263 -21.67 -0.81 -5.39
N ASN A 264 -22.50 -0.10 -4.62
CA ASN A 264 -23.08 1.19 -5.03
C ASN A 264 -22.20 2.40 -4.69
N ASN A 265 -20.97 2.21 -4.19
CA ASN A 265 -20.07 3.27 -3.74
C ASN A 265 -20.67 4.17 -2.62
N GLU A 266 -21.50 3.60 -1.76
CA GLU A 266 -22.08 4.26 -0.58
C GLU A 266 -21.28 3.97 0.70
N PHE A 267 -20.52 2.87 0.72
CA PHE A 267 -19.64 2.53 1.84
C PHE A 267 -18.34 3.36 1.82
N THR A 268 -18.36 4.46 2.57
CA THR A 268 -17.34 5.53 2.48
C THR A 268 -16.17 5.42 3.45
N VAL A 269 -16.08 4.36 4.26
CA VAL A 269 -15.07 4.15 5.33
C VAL A 269 -14.39 2.79 5.19
N SER A 270 -13.41 2.46 6.06
CA SER A 270 -12.78 1.11 6.02
C SER A 270 -13.69 0.07 6.71
N LEU A 271 -13.46 -1.21 6.45
CA LEU A 271 -14.16 -2.27 7.19
C LEU A 271 -13.84 -2.20 8.69
N MET A 272 -12.59 -1.89 9.03
CA MET A 272 -12.13 -1.81 10.42
C MET A 272 -12.74 -0.62 11.18
N ASP A 273 -13.15 0.45 10.47
CA ASP A 273 -13.90 1.57 11.08
C ASP A 273 -15.29 1.16 11.58
N LYS A 274 -15.85 0.06 11.07
CA LYS A 274 -17.13 -0.52 11.50
C LYS A 274 -16.95 -1.75 12.39
N SER A 275 -15.71 -2.10 12.74
CA SER A 275 -15.42 -3.26 13.59
C SER A 275 -16.03 -3.10 14.99
N LYS A 276 -16.59 -4.18 15.52
CA LYS A 276 -17.00 -4.23 16.94
C LYS A 276 -15.81 -4.13 17.90
N TYR A 277 -14.59 -4.35 17.40
CA TYR A 277 -13.33 -4.24 18.13
C TYR A 277 -12.61 -2.90 17.91
N GLN A 278 -13.27 -1.90 17.30
CA GLN A 278 -12.63 -0.63 16.93
C GLN A 278 -11.91 0.05 18.09
N ALA A 279 -12.47 0.05 19.30
CA ALA A 279 -11.83 0.66 20.48
C ALA A 279 -10.48 -0.03 20.79
N GLN A 280 -10.47 -1.35 20.81
CA GLN A 280 -9.28 -2.14 21.11
C GLN A 280 -8.21 -2.02 20.02
N ILE A 281 -8.63 -2.01 18.74
CA ILE A 281 -7.73 -1.74 17.61
C ILE A 281 -7.08 -0.36 17.76
N LYS A 282 -7.85 0.67 18.13
CA LYS A 282 -7.32 2.02 18.36
C LYS A 282 -6.33 2.07 19.52
N ASP A 283 -6.59 1.34 20.61
CA ASP A 283 -5.68 1.28 21.74
C ASP A 283 -4.36 0.60 21.36
N ILE A 284 -4.41 -0.51 20.63
CA ILE A 284 -3.22 -1.21 20.11
C ILE A 284 -2.42 -0.29 19.16
N ILE A 285 -3.08 0.35 18.19
CA ILE A 285 -2.40 1.28 17.28
C ILE A 285 -1.76 2.43 18.05
N LYS A 286 -2.44 2.97 19.07
CA LYS A 286 -1.93 4.07 19.88
C LYS A 286 -0.64 3.69 20.62
N ILE A 287 -0.61 2.52 21.28
CA ILE A 287 0.61 2.07 21.96
C ILE A 287 1.73 1.73 20.97
N SER A 288 1.42 1.14 19.81
CA SER A 288 2.40 0.89 18.75
C SER A 288 3.01 2.20 18.22
N VAL A 289 2.20 3.24 18.03
CA VAL A 289 2.72 4.57 17.66
C VAL A 289 3.61 5.16 18.75
N GLU A 290 3.22 5.03 20.01
CA GLU A 290 3.98 5.59 21.13
C GLU A 290 5.32 4.87 21.34
N LYS A 291 5.33 3.54 21.28
CA LYS A 291 6.47 2.72 21.68
C LYS A 291 7.33 2.22 20.52
N ILE A 292 6.74 2.00 19.35
CA ILE A 292 7.43 1.41 18.19
C ILE A 292 7.81 2.50 17.20
N TYR A 293 6.84 3.17 16.58
CA TYR A 293 7.12 4.12 15.49
C TYR A 293 7.77 5.43 15.95
N ARG A 294 7.65 5.76 17.25
CA ARG A 294 8.35 6.91 17.88
C ARG A 294 9.57 6.49 18.69
N SER A 295 10.00 5.23 18.60
CA SER A 295 11.26 4.80 19.18
C SER A 295 12.43 5.61 18.60
N LYS A 296 13.47 5.76 19.41
CA LYS A 296 14.64 6.55 19.02
C LYS A 296 15.30 5.97 17.76
N GLU A 297 15.39 4.64 17.68
CA GLU A 297 15.99 3.92 16.56
C GLU A 297 15.22 4.16 15.24
N VAL A 298 13.88 4.22 15.30
CA VAL A 298 13.06 4.52 14.11
C VAL A 298 13.27 5.97 13.68
N VAL A 299 13.19 6.92 14.60
CA VAL A 299 13.37 8.36 14.27
C VAL A 299 14.76 8.64 13.70
N GLU A 300 15.81 8.05 14.27
CA GLU A 300 17.17 8.21 13.75
C GLU A 300 17.30 7.67 12.32
N LYS A 301 16.71 6.50 12.03
CA LYS A 301 16.66 5.94 10.66
C LYS A 301 15.90 6.84 9.70
N GLU A 302 14.77 7.41 10.12
CA GLU A 302 13.99 8.33 9.28
C GLU A 302 14.79 9.59 8.91
N ILE A 303 15.54 10.17 9.86
CA ILE A 303 16.37 11.35 9.62
C ILE A 303 17.48 11.05 8.60
N VAL A 304 18.17 9.91 8.75
CA VAL A 304 19.22 9.49 7.82
C VAL A 304 18.62 9.23 6.43
N GLY A 305 17.49 8.51 6.38
CA GLY A 305 16.80 8.21 5.14
C GLY A 305 16.36 9.46 4.37
N TYR A 306 15.91 10.49 5.09
CA TYR A 306 15.55 11.76 4.49
C TYR A 306 16.70 12.42 3.73
N LYS A 307 17.91 12.44 4.32
CA LYS A 307 19.10 13.02 3.69
C LYS A 307 19.56 12.18 2.50
N ALA A 308 19.54 10.85 2.63
CA ALA A 308 19.92 9.93 1.57
C ALA A 308 19.03 10.12 0.33
N ILE A 309 17.71 10.10 0.51
CA ILE A 309 16.74 10.27 -0.58
C ILE A 309 16.91 11.60 -1.28
N ASN A 310 17.03 12.72 -0.55
CA ASN A 310 17.22 14.03 -1.17
C ASN A 310 18.50 14.10 -2.01
N THR A 311 19.58 13.50 -1.51
CA THR A 311 20.88 13.46 -2.22
C THR A 311 20.78 12.64 -3.51
N LEU A 312 20.12 11.47 -3.44
CA LEU A 312 19.89 10.63 -4.60
C LEU A 312 19.01 11.33 -5.65
N LEU A 313 17.90 11.91 -5.24
CA LEU A 313 17.01 12.65 -6.14
C LEU A 313 17.75 13.77 -6.87
N LEU A 314 18.47 14.62 -6.13
CA LEU A 314 19.24 15.72 -6.72
C LEU A 314 20.25 15.20 -7.74
N THR A 315 21.02 14.17 -7.36
CA THR A 315 22.10 13.61 -8.18
C THR A 315 21.56 13.00 -9.47
N TYR A 316 20.57 12.12 -9.38
CA TYR A 316 20.03 11.43 -10.56
C TYR A 316 19.18 12.34 -11.44
N ILE A 317 18.36 13.24 -10.88
CA ILE A 317 17.58 14.19 -11.68
C ILE A 317 18.51 15.12 -12.47
N THR A 318 19.60 15.58 -11.86
CA THR A 318 20.60 16.42 -12.53
C THR A 318 21.27 15.66 -13.67
N ALA A 319 21.78 14.45 -13.40
CA ALA A 319 22.47 13.65 -14.42
C ALA A 319 21.56 13.30 -15.61
N VAL A 320 20.32 12.89 -15.34
CA VAL A 320 19.33 12.54 -16.38
C VAL A 320 18.97 13.75 -17.24
N ASN A 321 18.80 14.93 -16.65
CA ASN A 321 18.48 16.14 -17.40
C ASN A 321 19.70 16.68 -18.18
N ASN A 322 20.91 16.62 -17.62
CA ASN A 322 22.14 17.00 -18.32
C ASN A 322 22.37 16.11 -19.55
N ARG A 323 22.14 14.79 -19.43
CA ARG A 323 22.19 13.86 -20.58
C ARG A 323 21.15 14.21 -21.64
N PHE A 324 19.92 14.54 -21.25
CA PHE A 324 18.88 14.95 -22.20
C PHE A 324 19.26 16.24 -22.94
N LEU A 325 19.94 17.19 -22.28
CA LEU A 325 20.40 18.45 -22.87
C LEU A 325 21.74 18.34 -23.62
N GLY A 326 22.42 17.18 -23.55
CA GLY A 326 23.75 17.01 -24.13
C GLY A 326 24.86 17.75 -23.39
N THR A 327 24.64 18.11 -22.12
CA THR A 327 25.56 18.87 -21.26
C THR A 327 26.11 18.03 -20.10
N GLU A 328 26.14 16.71 -20.28
CA GLU A 328 26.58 15.74 -19.27
C GLU A 328 28.06 15.89 -18.89
N SER A 329 28.31 16.05 -17.59
CA SER A 329 29.63 16.02 -16.99
C SER A 329 30.18 14.59 -16.91
N ASN A 330 31.48 14.46 -16.60
CA ASN A 330 32.07 13.14 -16.34
C ASN A 330 31.40 12.44 -15.14
N PHE A 331 30.97 13.21 -14.14
CA PHE A 331 30.25 12.67 -13.00
C PHE A 331 28.86 12.16 -13.40
N ASP A 332 28.12 12.92 -14.22
CA ASP A 332 26.81 12.48 -14.74
C ASP A 332 26.93 11.15 -15.49
N LYS A 333 27.97 10.99 -16.31
CA LYS A 333 28.25 9.73 -17.02
C LYS A 333 28.45 8.55 -16.07
N LEU A 334 29.19 8.74 -14.97
CA LEU A 334 29.41 7.69 -13.97
C LEU A 334 28.11 7.32 -13.24
N ILE A 335 27.30 8.31 -12.87
CA ILE A 335 25.98 8.08 -12.25
C ILE A 335 25.08 7.28 -13.19
N LEU A 336 25.03 7.65 -14.48
CA LEU A 336 24.17 7.00 -15.47
C LEU A 336 24.69 5.62 -15.92
N GLN A 337 25.96 5.29 -15.70
CA GLN A 337 26.45 3.92 -15.86
C GLN A 337 25.90 2.96 -14.79
N MET A 338 25.45 3.48 -13.65
CA MET A 338 24.78 2.71 -12.60
C MET A 338 23.25 2.64 -12.80
N GLU A 339 22.73 3.09 -13.95
CA GLU A 339 21.31 3.00 -14.33
C GLU A 339 20.88 1.52 -14.36
N PRO A 340 19.81 1.13 -13.63
CA PRO A 340 19.31 -0.23 -13.72
C PRO A 340 18.67 -0.48 -15.09
N GLU A 341 18.90 -1.65 -15.66
CA GLU A 341 18.34 -2.03 -16.96
C GLU A 341 16.80 -1.97 -17.01
N LEU A 342 16.16 -2.05 -15.84
CA LEU A 342 14.70 -2.09 -15.69
C LEU A 342 14.02 -0.73 -15.79
N ILE A 343 14.75 0.38 -15.66
CA ILE A 343 14.17 1.74 -15.66
C ILE A 343 14.78 2.53 -16.80
N LYS A 344 13.90 3.14 -17.61
CA LYS A 344 14.30 4.02 -18.70
C LYS A 344 14.33 5.46 -18.18
N PHE A 345 15.49 6.10 -18.19
CA PHE A 345 15.56 7.54 -17.90
C PHE A 345 15.45 8.42 -19.15
N ASN A 346 15.70 7.87 -20.35
CA ASN A 346 15.69 8.64 -21.59
C ASN A 346 14.26 8.89 -22.11
N HIS A 347 13.57 9.85 -21.50
CA HIS A 347 12.26 10.33 -21.92
C HIS A 347 12.32 11.76 -22.48
N LYS A 348 11.50 12.06 -23.49
CA LYS A 348 11.38 13.40 -24.07
C LYS A 348 10.73 14.40 -23.12
N LYS A 349 9.68 13.99 -22.41
CA LYS A 349 8.96 14.82 -21.43
C LYS A 349 9.75 14.91 -20.12
N LEU A 350 9.88 16.13 -19.57
CA LEU A 350 10.56 16.38 -18.31
C LEU A 350 9.92 15.61 -17.15
N TYR A 351 8.59 15.64 -17.04
CA TYR A 351 7.82 14.89 -16.04
C TYR A 351 8.23 13.42 -15.99
N ASN A 352 8.23 12.73 -17.15
CA ASN A 352 8.58 11.31 -17.21
C ASN A 352 10.03 11.05 -16.80
N ARG A 353 10.97 11.94 -17.13
CA ARG A 353 12.37 11.81 -16.67
C ARG A 353 12.47 11.88 -15.15
N ILE A 354 11.82 12.88 -14.55
CA ILE A 354 11.82 13.08 -13.10
C ILE A 354 11.10 11.92 -12.40
N LEU A 355 9.92 11.54 -12.86
CA LEU A 355 9.14 10.46 -12.27
C LEU A 355 9.88 9.11 -12.36
N SER A 356 10.58 8.83 -13.47
CA SER A 356 11.42 7.63 -13.57
C SER A 356 12.53 7.64 -12.51
N VAL A 357 13.14 8.79 -12.20
CA VAL A 357 14.11 8.90 -11.11
C VAL A 357 13.45 8.69 -9.74
N CYS A 358 12.27 9.26 -9.49
CA CYS A 358 11.52 9.00 -8.25
C CYS A 358 11.20 7.51 -8.08
N ASN A 359 10.75 6.85 -9.14
CA ASN A 359 10.50 5.41 -9.17
C ASN A 359 11.79 4.63 -8.86
N TYR A 360 12.91 4.97 -9.52
CA TYR A 360 14.19 4.34 -9.23
C TYR A 360 14.61 4.44 -7.77
N VAL A 361 14.56 5.65 -7.20
CA VAL A 361 14.90 5.88 -5.80
C VAL A 361 13.96 5.10 -4.88
N ALA A 362 12.67 5.05 -5.22
CA ALA A 362 11.68 4.29 -4.46
C ALA A 362 11.90 2.76 -4.54
N MET A 363 12.49 2.24 -5.61
CA MET A 363 12.79 0.82 -5.76
C MET A 363 14.07 0.37 -5.02
N LEU A 364 14.85 1.29 -4.46
CA LEU A 364 16.03 0.93 -3.68
C LEU A 364 15.64 0.36 -2.32
N SER A 365 16.38 -0.64 -1.85
CA SER A 365 16.32 -1.02 -0.44
C SER A 365 16.98 0.02 0.45
N ASP A 366 16.64 0.06 1.75
CA ASP A 366 17.27 0.97 2.73
C ASP A 366 18.81 0.93 2.67
N GLY A 367 19.40 -0.27 2.56
CA GLY A 367 20.84 -0.43 2.46
C GLY A 367 21.43 0.10 1.14
N GLN A 368 20.73 -0.07 0.02
CA GLN A 368 21.13 0.51 -1.26
C GLN A 368 21.03 2.03 -1.26
N ALA A 369 19.98 2.59 -0.64
CA ALA A 369 19.79 4.03 -0.55
C ALA A 369 20.84 4.72 0.32
N ILE A 370 21.39 4.04 1.33
CA ILE A 370 22.47 4.58 2.18
C ILE A 370 23.84 4.45 1.52
N SER A 371 24.06 3.41 0.72
CA SER A 371 25.38 3.11 0.13
C SER A 371 25.66 3.82 -1.19
N LYS A 372 24.62 4.23 -1.91
CA LYS A 372 24.70 5.04 -3.14
C LYS A 372 24.71 6.51 -2.81
#